data_AF-A0A1B6HW85-F1
#
_entry.id   AF-A0A1B6HW85-F1
#
_cell.length_a   1.000
_cell.length_b   1.000
_cell.length_c   1.000
_cell.angle_alpha   90.00
_cell.angle_beta   90.00
_cell.angle_gamma   90.00
#
_symmetry.space_group_name_H-M   'P 1'
#
loop_
_entity.id
_entity.type
_entity.pdbx_description
1 polymer ?
#
loop_
_entity_poly.entity_id
_entity_poly.type
_entity_poly.pdbx_seq_one_letter_code
_entity_poly.pdbx_strand_id
1 'polypeptide(L)'
;MSLVLKSDTETMVDSSFVKKILSNTNEEIGQGEKSAAIWLNEAIIYQPITEQIVLPDKAGCLCLEAFMRMCNLNYRIVCRTNVENMSPSGKLPLLKIDIFLLSEFHTIVQFAEEKGQSLSKNLQEWEKAELKSYISLVNMVLVNAENYITWVDQENFNKVTRIKHGFVHPWPLDILLIRQKRQTILNNLSALGWQDKTMEEVCGEVYLCCEALSERLDEGC
;
A
#
# COMPACT_ATOMS: atom_id res chain seq x y z
N MET A 1 -53.03 17.48 15.01
CA MET A 1 -52.93 16.28 15.86
C MET A 1 -51.52 15.76 15.69
N SER A 2 -50.74 15.80 16.78
CA SER A 2 -49.30 15.52 16.85
C SER A 2 -49.02 14.03 16.61
N LEU A 3 -47.89 13.69 15.98
CA LEU A 3 -46.85 12.87 16.62
C LEU A 3 -45.55 12.93 15.80
N VAL A 4 -44.52 13.39 16.51
CA VAL A 4 -43.11 13.54 16.14
C VAL A 4 -42.39 12.21 16.32
N LEU A 5 -41.55 11.82 15.36
CA LEU A 5 -40.32 11.05 15.64
C LEU A 5 -39.18 11.61 14.79
N LYS A 6 -38.28 12.32 15.47
CA LYS A 6 -36.92 12.68 15.05
C LYS A 6 -36.04 11.43 15.07
N SER A 7 -35.17 11.28 14.09
CA SER A 7 -33.86 10.67 14.28
C SER A 7 -32.89 11.18 13.20
N ASP A 8 -32.19 12.25 13.55
CA ASP A 8 -30.92 12.65 12.95
C ASP A 8 -29.85 11.61 13.31
N THR A 9 -29.04 11.14 12.36
CA THR A 9 -27.64 10.75 12.60
C THR A 9 -26.86 10.84 11.29
N GLU A 10 -26.35 12.04 11.00
CA GLU A 10 -25.14 12.22 10.21
C GLU A 10 -23.97 11.59 10.96
N THR A 11 -23.29 10.61 10.37
CA THR A 11 -21.96 10.18 10.85
C THR A 11 -20.89 10.98 10.11
N MET A 12 -20.78 12.27 10.44
CA MET A 12 -19.52 13.00 10.28
C MET A 12 -18.55 12.45 11.33
N VAL A 13 -17.57 11.66 10.90
CA VAL A 13 -16.41 11.35 11.74
C VAL A 13 -15.71 12.69 12.01
N ASP A 14 -15.82 13.15 13.24
CA ASP A 14 -15.36 14.44 13.70
C ASP A 14 -13.84 14.53 13.58
N SER A 15 -13.38 15.16 12.49
CA SER A 15 -11.96 15.43 12.20
C SER A 15 -11.28 16.18 13.35
N SER A 16 -12.06 16.91 14.18
CA SER A 16 -11.54 17.58 15.36
C SER A 16 -11.12 16.59 16.46
N PHE A 17 -11.80 15.45 16.60
CA PHE A 17 -11.49 14.44 17.61
C PHE A 17 -10.21 13.66 17.24
N VAL A 18 -10.04 13.32 15.96
CA VAL A 18 -8.80 12.68 15.46
C VAL A 18 -7.63 13.65 15.58
N LYS A 19 -7.82 14.93 15.24
CA LYS A 19 -6.79 15.96 15.45
C LYS A 19 -6.46 16.17 16.92
N LYS A 20 -7.44 16.03 17.83
CA LYS A 20 -7.24 16.14 19.28
C LYS A 20 -6.50 14.93 19.86
N ILE A 21 -6.73 13.73 19.32
CA ILE A 21 -5.94 12.54 19.66
C ILE A 21 -4.49 12.72 19.19
N LEU A 22 -4.29 13.18 17.95
CA LEU A 22 -2.95 13.42 17.38
C LEU A 22 -2.20 14.57 18.07
N SER A 23 -2.91 15.63 18.50
CA SER A 23 -2.29 16.74 19.25
C SER A 23 -1.94 16.34 20.68
N ASN A 24 -2.80 15.57 21.36
CA ASN A 24 -2.56 15.17 22.75
C ASN A 24 -1.44 14.12 22.87
N THR A 25 -1.12 13.38 21.82
CA THR A 25 0.06 12.48 21.79
C THR A 25 1.39 13.21 21.58
N ASN A 26 1.37 14.49 21.21
CA ASN A 26 2.60 15.26 20.92
C ASN A 26 3.17 16.02 22.13
N GLU A 27 2.43 16.14 23.24
CA GLU A 27 2.87 16.97 24.38
C GLU A 27 3.51 16.23 25.55
N GLU A 28 3.52 14.90 25.56
CA GLU A 28 4.32 14.14 26.52
C GLU A 28 5.15 13.11 25.79
N ILE A 29 6.38 13.46 25.38
CA ILE A 29 7.54 12.56 25.21
C ILE A 29 8.78 13.33 24.73
N GLY A 30 9.85 13.30 25.53
CA GLY A 30 11.17 13.83 25.18
C GLY A 30 11.72 13.23 23.88
N GLN A 31 12.07 14.10 22.94
CA GLN A 31 12.22 13.79 21.50
C GLN A 31 13.59 13.20 21.08
N GLY A 32 14.50 12.89 22.00
CA GLY A 32 15.85 12.41 21.64
C GLY A 32 16.04 10.88 21.67
N GLU A 33 15.56 10.21 22.73
CA GLU A 33 15.91 8.81 23.01
C GLU A 33 14.84 7.79 22.56
N LYS A 34 13.60 8.23 22.30
CA LYS A 34 12.48 7.33 21.96
C LYS A 34 12.40 6.92 20.48
N SER A 35 13.05 7.63 19.56
CA SER A 35 12.94 7.31 18.12
C SER A 35 13.56 5.95 17.76
N ALA A 36 14.71 5.62 18.33
CA ALA A 36 15.32 4.30 18.14
C ALA A 36 14.60 3.19 18.94
N ALA A 37 13.95 3.55 20.06
CA ALA A 37 13.28 2.60 20.95
C ALA A 37 12.04 1.93 20.33
N ILE A 38 11.37 2.60 19.39
CA ILE A 38 10.16 2.07 18.72
C ILE A 38 10.48 0.78 17.94
N TRP A 39 11.68 0.70 17.37
CA TRP A 39 12.13 -0.46 16.58
C TRP A 39 12.71 -1.59 17.43
N LEU A 40 12.76 -1.43 18.76
CA LEU A 40 13.12 -2.54 19.67
C LEU A 40 12.00 -3.57 19.76
N ASN A 41 10.76 -3.15 19.52
CA ASN A 41 9.61 -4.03 19.51
C ASN A 41 9.47 -4.71 18.15
N GLU A 42 9.00 -5.96 18.16
CA GLU A 42 8.80 -6.76 16.95
C GLU A 42 7.72 -6.11 16.07
N ALA A 43 8.10 -5.74 14.84
CA ALA A 43 7.18 -5.19 13.86
C ALA A 43 6.31 -6.30 13.26
N ILE A 44 5.03 -6.01 12.99
CA ILE A 44 4.09 -6.97 12.44
C ILE A 44 3.66 -6.51 11.06
N ILE A 45 4.00 -7.27 10.03
CA ILE A 45 3.49 -7.08 8.68
C ILE A 45 2.22 -7.92 8.54
N TYR A 46 1.11 -7.27 8.23
CA TYR A 46 -0.14 -7.96 7.93
C TYR A 46 -0.27 -8.16 6.42
N GLN A 47 -0.57 -9.39 6.01
CA GLN A 47 -0.80 -9.73 4.61
C GLN A 47 -2.05 -10.60 4.44
N PRO A 48 -2.74 -10.53 3.30
CA PRO A 48 -3.78 -11.48 2.97
C PRO A 48 -3.22 -12.91 2.93
N ILE A 49 -4.10 -13.89 3.13
CA ILE A 49 -3.71 -15.31 2.99
C ILE A 49 -3.33 -15.59 1.53
N THR A 50 -2.46 -16.57 1.29
CA THR A 50 -1.95 -16.95 -0.04
C THR A 50 -3.05 -17.16 -1.08
N GLU A 51 -4.19 -17.72 -0.66
CA GLU A 51 -5.35 -17.97 -1.52
C GLU A 51 -6.09 -16.68 -1.91
N GLN A 52 -5.97 -15.62 -1.11
CA GLN A 52 -6.66 -14.34 -1.33
C GLN A 52 -5.75 -13.29 -1.99
N ILE A 53 -4.43 -13.33 -1.73
CA ILE A 53 -3.53 -12.26 -2.15
C ILE A 53 -3.43 -12.16 -3.69
N VAL A 54 -3.69 -10.95 -4.20
CA VAL A 54 -3.52 -10.59 -5.61
C VAL A 54 -2.09 -10.13 -5.88
N LEU A 55 -1.70 -10.09 -7.15
CA LEU A 55 -0.35 -9.75 -7.57
C LEU A 55 0.15 -8.39 -7.03
N PRO A 56 -0.57 -7.26 -7.21
CA PRO A 56 -0.07 -5.95 -6.76
C PRO A 56 0.08 -5.87 -5.24
N ASP A 57 -0.85 -6.47 -4.49
CA ASP A 57 -0.78 -6.50 -3.03
C ASP A 57 0.41 -7.33 -2.53
N LYS A 58 0.69 -8.45 -3.21
CA LYS A 58 1.85 -9.29 -2.93
C LYS A 58 3.15 -8.54 -3.21
N ALA A 59 3.25 -7.83 -4.32
CA ALA A 59 4.42 -7.03 -4.67
C ALA A 59 4.68 -5.95 -3.60
N GLY A 60 3.63 -5.24 -3.15
CA GLY A 60 3.74 -4.25 -2.07
C GLY A 60 4.20 -4.85 -0.73
N CYS A 61 3.68 -6.02 -0.34
CA CYS A 61 4.11 -6.70 0.89
C CYS A 61 5.57 -7.16 0.81
N LEU A 62 6.00 -7.70 -0.34
CA LEU A 62 7.39 -8.11 -0.56
C LEU A 62 8.34 -6.90 -0.57
N CYS A 63 7.91 -5.78 -1.14
CA CYS A 63 8.67 -4.53 -1.11
C CYS A 63 8.93 -4.07 0.33
N LEU A 64 7.91 -4.10 1.18
CA LEU A 64 8.05 -3.79 2.60
C LEU A 64 8.96 -4.79 3.33
N GLU A 65 8.80 -6.08 3.05
CA GLU A 65 9.64 -7.13 3.64
C GLU A 65 11.12 -6.93 3.26
N ALA A 66 11.40 -6.62 2.00
CA ALA A 66 12.75 -6.29 1.53
C ALA A 66 13.31 -5.07 2.25
N PHE A 67 12.53 -3.99 2.37
CA PHE A 67 12.94 -2.81 3.13
C PHE A 67 13.29 -3.13 4.59
N MET A 68 12.47 -3.93 5.27
CA MET A 68 12.71 -4.33 6.66
C MET A 68 13.98 -5.19 6.80
N ARG A 69 14.22 -6.12 5.86
CA ARG A 69 15.45 -6.91 5.81
C ARG A 69 16.69 -6.05 5.59
N MET A 70 16.62 -5.11 4.64
CA MET A 70 17.74 -4.22 4.32
C MET A 70 18.08 -3.28 5.49
N CYS A 71 17.07 -2.83 6.25
CA CYS A 71 17.26 -2.05 7.47
C CYS A 71 17.66 -2.89 8.70
N ASN A 72 17.77 -4.23 8.56
CA ASN A 72 18.06 -5.17 9.63
C ASN A 72 17.10 -5.05 10.84
N LEU A 73 15.82 -4.87 10.56
CA LEU A 73 14.77 -4.70 11.56
C LEU A 73 14.11 -6.04 11.89
N ASN A 74 13.70 -6.22 13.15
CA ASN A 74 12.99 -7.43 13.55
C ASN A 74 11.50 -7.32 13.18
N TYR A 75 11.01 -8.29 12.43
CA TYR A 75 9.61 -8.34 12.00
C TYR A 75 9.06 -9.77 11.96
N ARG A 76 7.74 -9.87 12.05
CA ARG A 76 6.96 -11.08 11.77
C ARG A 76 5.88 -10.81 10.76
N ILE A 77 5.57 -11.83 9.96
CA ILE A 77 4.49 -11.80 8.98
C ILE A 77 3.29 -12.54 9.55
N VAL A 78 2.12 -11.90 9.54
CA VAL A 78 0.86 -12.47 10.03
C VAL A 78 -0.18 -12.42 8.91
N CYS A 79 -0.60 -13.59 8.45
CA CYS A 79 -1.66 -13.71 7.46
C CYS A 79 -3.04 -13.54 8.11
N ARG A 80 -3.89 -12.69 7.53
CA ARG A 80 -5.31 -12.54 7.94
C ARG A 80 -6.20 -12.39 6.71
N THR A 81 -7.48 -12.71 6.83
CA THR A 81 -8.46 -12.53 5.74
C THR A 81 -8.98 -11.09 5.62
N ASN A 82 -8.99 -10.36 6.73
CA ASN A 82 -9.59 -9.02 6.85
C ASN A 82 -8.55 -7.89 6.78
N VAL A 83 -7.37 -8.12 6.20
CA VAL A 83 -6.26 -7.14 6.21
C VAL A 83 -6.64 -5.84 5.52
N GLU A 84 -7.35 -5.90 4.38
CA GLU A 84 -7.82 -4.70 3.69
C GLU A 84 -8.73 -3.84 4.60
N ASN A 85 -9.58 -4.46 5.42
CA ASN A 85 -10.45 -3.75 6.37
C ASN A 85 -9.71 -3.25 7.62
N MET A 86 -8.56 -3.85 7.96
CA MET A 86 -7.72 -3.37 9.05
C MET A 86 -6.90 -2.15 8.63
N SER A 87 -6.64 -1.98 7.34
CA SER A 87 -5.84 -0.88 6.82
C SER A 87 -6.60 0.45 6.93
N PRO A 88 -6.02 1.49 7.55
CA PRO A 88 -6.63 2.82 7.62
C PRO A 88 -6.96 3.40 6.23
N SER A 89 -6.15 3.09 5.22
CA SER A 89 -6.37 3.53 3.83
C SER A 89 -7.14 2.51 2.97
N GLY A 90 -7.39 1.30 3.49
CA GLY A 90 -7.92 0.20 2.69
C GLY A 90 -6.92 -0.37 1.67
N LYS A 91 -5.63 -0.02 1.76
CA LYS A 91 -4.57 -0.48 0.87
C LYS A 91 -3.44 -1.19 1.63
N LEU A 92 -2.68 -1.97 0.90
CA LEU A 92 -1.49 -2.68 1.34
C LEU A 92 -0.22 -2.00 0.81
N PRO A 93 0.95 -2.22 1.42
CA PRO A 93 1.22 -3.04 2.61
C PRO A 93 0.74 -2.42 3.93
N LEU A 94 0.55 -3.25 4.97
CA LEU A 94 0.10 -2.83 6.31
C LEU A 94 1.12 -3.26 7.37
N LEU A 95 1.58 -2.30 8.16
CA LEU A 95 2.57 -2.48 9.21
C LEU A 95 1.99 -2.04 10.56
N LYS A 96 2.17 -2.88 11.58
CA LYS A 96 1.87 -2.53 12.97
C LYS A 96 3.13 -2.58 13.80
N ILE A 97 3.41 -1.50 14.52
CA ILE A 97 4.50 -1.41 15.49
C ILE A 97 3.93 -0.76 16.74
N ASP A 98 3.92 -1.49 17.85
CA ASP A 98 3.31 -1.05 19.11
C ASP A 98 1.87 -0.54 18.94
N ILE A 99 1.71 0.78 19.07
CA ILE A 99 0.46 1.53 18.97
C ILE A 99 0.21 2.08 17.56
N PHE A 100 1.23 2.07 16.69
CA PHE A 100 1.16 2.61 15.35
C PHE A 100 0.67 1.56 14.36
N LEU A 101 -0.27 1.96 13.51
CA LEU A 101 -0.76 1.19 12.39
C LEU A 101 -0.60 2.03 11.11
N LEU A 102 0.31 1.60 10.24
CA LEU A 102 0.74 2.34 9.06
C LEU A 102 0.38 1.55 7.81
N SER A 103 -0.29 2.20 6.87
CA SER A 103 -0.65 1.65 5.57
C SER A 103 0.10 2.38 4.45
N GLU A 104 0.29 1.69 3.32
CA GLU A 104 1.03 2.17 2.14
C GLU A 104 2.55 2.24 2.37
N PHE A 105 3.31 1.81 1.37
CA PHE A 105 4.76 1.70 1.49
C PHE A 105 5.44 3.05 1.74
N HIS A 106 5.02 4.10 1.03
CA HIS A 106 5.62 5.43 1.15
C HIS A 106 5.49 6.00 2.58
N THR A 107 4.32 5.88 3.19
CA THR A 107 4.07 6.34 4.57
C THR A 107 4.91 5.57 5.58
N ILE A 108 5.09 4.26 5.38
CA ILE A 108 5.93 3.43 6.24
C ILE A 108 7.40 3.85 6.14
N VAL A 109 7.91 4.06 4.92
CA VAL A 109 9.29 4.52 4.72
C VAL A 109 9.48 5.88 5.37
N GLN A 110 8.60 6.84 5.13
CA GLN A 110 8.69 8.17 5.74
C GLN A 110 8.70 8.09 7.28
N PHE A 111 7.81 7.29 7.86
CA PHE A 111 7.80 7.07 9.31
C PHE A 111 9.12 6.46 9.80
N ALA A 112 9.68 5.50 9.07
CA ALA A 112 10.97 4.92 9.39
C ALA A 112 12.08 5.99 9.35
N GLU A 113 12.10 6.85 8.32
CA GLU A 113 13.09 7.92 8.20
C GLU A 113 13.00 8.91 9.36
N GLU A 114 11.79 9.31 9.74
CA GLU A 114 11.53 10.18 10.90
C GLU A 114 11.98 9.56 12.23
N LYS A 115 11.93 8.22 12.33
CA LYS A 115 12.43 7.47 13.49
C LYS A 115 13.90 7.07 13.37
N GLY A 116 14.61 7.62 12.38
CA GLY A 116 16.04 7.43 12.21
C GLY A 116 16.41 6.10 11.58
N GLN A 117 15.51 5.41 10.88
CA GLN A 117 15.78 4.24 10.05
C GLN A 117 15.61 4.63 8.58
N SER A 118 16.71 4.68 7.82
CA SER A 118 16.66 5.02 6.40
C SER A 118 17.79 4.31 5.67
N LEU A 119 17.47 3.79 4.48
CA LEU A 119 18.43 3.20 3.55
C LEU A 119 19.21 4.30 2.78
N SER A 120 18.70 5.53 2.78
CA SER A 120 19.24 6.64 1.99
C SER A 120 20.13 7.60 2.80
N LYS A 121 20.48 7.29 4.05
CA LYS A 121 21.22 8.21 4.94
C LYS A 121 22.52 8.74 4.35
N ASN A 122 23.25 7.87 3.65
CA ASN A 122 24.58 8.16 3.12
C ASN A 122 24.54 8.80 1.71
N LEU A 123 23.36 8.92 1.10
CA LEU A 123 23.20 9.51 -0.23
C LEU A 123 23.19 11.04 -0.15
N GLN A 124 23.82 11.66 -1.14
CA GLN A 124 23.74 13.09 -1.39
C GLN A 124 22.33 13.50 -1.83
N GLU A 125 22.03 14.79 -1.74
CA GLU A 125 20.68 15.30 -2.04
C GLU A 125 20.28 15.08 -3.50
N TRP A 126 21.22 15.19 -4.44
CA TRP A 126 20.97 14.91 -5.85
C TRP A 126 20.73 13.41 -6.12
N GLU A 127 21.48 12.50 -5.47
CA GLU A 127 21.28 11.05 -5.57
C GLU A 127 19.91 10.65 -5.01
N LYS A 128 19.45 11.30 -3.94
CA LYS A 128 18.10 11.12 -3.39
C LYS A 128 17.02 11.59 -4.34
N ALA A 129 17.22 12.73 -5.00
CA ALA A 129 16.29 13.24 -5.99
C ALA A 129 16.18 12.29 -7.19
N GLU A 130 17.31 11.74 -7.62
CA GLU A 130 17.38 10.75 -8.69
C GLU A 130 16.70 9.43 -8.28
N LEU A 131 16.95 8.91 -7.09
CA LEU A 131 16.26 7.73 -6.57
C LEU A 131 14.74 7.93 -6.53
N LYS A 132 14.26 9.11 -6.11
CA LYS A 132 12.83 9.44 -6.09
C LYS A 132 12.22 9.42 -7.49
N SER A 133 12.95 9.87 -8.51
CA SER A 133 12.46 9.84 -9.89
C SER A 133 12.30 8.39 -10.37
N TYR A 134 13.23 7.50 -10.04
CA TYR A 134 13.15 6.08 -10.38
C TYR A 134 12.03 5.34 -9.65
N ILE A 135 11.86 5.59 -8.36
CA ILE A 135 10.73 5.05 -7.61
C ILE A 135 9.41 5.52 -8.23
N SER A 136 9.34 6.77 -8.68
CA SER A 136 8.19 7.30 -9.41
C SER A 136 7.98 6.56 -10.74
N LEU A 137 9.04 6.33 -11.53
CA LEU A 137 8.96 5.58 -12.79
C LEU A 137 8.40 4.16 -12.56
N VAL A 138 8.95 3.44 -11.58
CA VAL A 138 8.50 2.09 -11.19
C VAL A 138 7.02 2.12 -10.80
N ASN A 139 6.59 3.09 -9.99
CA ASN A 139 5.19 3.21 -9.60
C ASN A 139 4.27 3.58 -10.77
N MET A 140 4.75 4.36 -11.74
CA MET A 140 3.95 4.75 -12.91
C MET A 140 3.84 3.64 -13.94
N VAL A 141 4.81 2.74 -14.04
CA VAL A 141 4.80 1.66 -15.03
C VAL A 141 4.43 0.32 -14.39
N LEU A 142 5.25 -0.20 -13.48
CA LEU A 142 5.11 -1.57 -12.98
C LEU A 142 3.84 -1.75 -12.13
N VAL A 143 3.55 -0.81 -11.22
CA VAL A 143 2.34 -0.90 -10.37
C VAL A 143 1.06 -0.79 -11.22
N ASN A 144 1.07 0.04 -12.26
CA ASN A 144 -0.07 0.17 -13.16
C ASN A 144 -0.22 -1.06 -14.07
N ALA A 145 0.88 -1.63 -14.55
CA ALA A 145 0.88 -2.87 -15.32
C ALA A 145 0.35 -4.06 -14.49
N GLU A 146 0.77 -4.20 -13.23
CA GLU A 146 0.26 -5.24 -12.33
C GLU A 146 -1.25 -5.08 -12.08
N ASN A 147 -1.72 -3.85 -11.88
CA ASN A 147 -3.15 -3.57 -11.74
C ASN A 147 -3.92 -3.85 -13.03
N TYR A 148 -3.36 -3.53 -14.19
CA TYR A 148 -3.94 -3.84 -15.50
C TYR A 148 -4.12 -5.36 -15.68
N ILE A 149 -3.05 -6.14 -15.48
CA ILE A 149 -3.09 -7.61 -15.59
C ILE A 149 -4.09 -8.22 -14.59
N THR A 150 -4.21 -7.63 -13.40
CA THR A 150 -5.09 -8.17 -12.35
C THR A 150 -6.57 -7.83 -12.58
N TRP A 151 -6.90 -6.62 -13.06
CA TRP A 151 -8.27 -6.09 -13.03
C TRP A 151 -8.87 -5.72 -14.40
N VAL A 152 -8.02 -5.44 -15.40
CA VAL A 152 -8.46 -5.11 -16.76
C VAL A 152 -8.50 -6.37 -17.61
N ASP A 153 -7.41 -7.15 -17.61
CA ASP A 153 -7.34 -8.39 -18.39
C ASP A 153 -8.45 -9.36 -17.96
N GLN A 154 -9.36 -9.61 -18.89
CA GLN A 154 -10.58 -10.35 -18.63
C GLN A 154 -10.31 -11.84 -18.41
N GLU A 155 -9.22 -12.37 -18.98
CA GLU A 155 -8.83 -13.76 -18.76
C GLU A 155 -8.33 -13.97 -17.33
N ASN A 156 -7.33 -13.21 -16.90
CA ASN A 156 -6.79 -13.28 -15.55
C ASN A 156 -7.82 -12.89 -14.49
N PHE A 157 -8.67 -11.89 -14.76
CA PHE A 157 -9.72 -11.48 -13.84
C PHE A 157 -10.68 -12.63 -13.52
N ASN A 158 -11.15 -13.36 -14.55
CA ASN A 158 -12.11 -14.45 -14.36
C ASN A 158 -11.48 -15.71 -13.77
N LYS A 159 -10.24 -16.03 -14.15
CA LYS A 159 -9.55 -17.25 -13.69
C LYS A 159 -8.97 -17.12 -12.29
N VAL A 160 -8.49 -15.94 -11.91
CA VAL A 160 -7.69 -15.75 -10.70
C VAL A 160 -8.30 -14.68 -9.81
N THR A 161 -8.34 -13.42 -10.25
CA THR A 161 -8.63 -12.26 -9.39
C THR A 161 -10.00 -12.36 -8.71
N ARG A 162 -11.04 -12.69 -9.48
CA ARG A 162 -12.40 -12.82 -8.95
C ARG A 162 -12.50 -13.91 -7.90
N ILE A 163 -11.84 -15.06 -8.12
CA ILE A 163 -11.87 -16.19 -7.19
C ILE A 163 -11.13 -15.82 -5.90
N LYS A 164 -9.93 -15.24 -6.02
CA LYS A 164 -9.10 -14.85 -4.88
C LYS A 164 -9.78 -13.77 -4.02
N HIS A 165 -10.25 -12.70 -4.64
CA HIS A 165 -10.86 -11.58 -3.93
C HIS A 165 -12.26 -11.93 -3.39
N GLY A 166 -12.99 -12.83 -4.04
CA GLY A 166 -14.31 -13.31 -3.58
C GLY A 166 -14.24 -14.32 -2.43
N PHE A 167 -13.09 -14.96 -2.20
CA PHE A 167 -12.94 -16.10 -1.29
C PHE A 167 -13.44 -15.85 0.15
N VAL A 168 -13.32 -14.62 0.65
CA VAL A 168 -13.60 -14.28 2.06
C VAL A 168 -15.09 -14.00 2.31
N HIS A 169 -15.87 -13.71 1.27
CA HIS A 169 -17.23 -13.20 1.41
C HIS A 169 -18.26 -14.14 0.78
N PRO A 170 -19.42 -14.37 1.43
CA PRO A 170 -20.51 -15.13 0.83
C PRO A 170 -21.26 -14.30 -0.21
N TRP A 171 -21.98 -15.00 -1.09
CA TRP A 171 -22.94 -14.38 -2.00
C TRP A 171 -24.04 -13.66 -1.21
N PRO A 172 -24.48 -12.44 -1.61
CA PRO A 172 -24.09 -11.68 -2.82
C PRO A 172 -22.98 -10.63 -2.60
N LEU A 173 -22.43 -10.57 -1.38
CA LEU A 173 -21.51 -9.50 -0.97
C LEU A 173 -20.19 -9.55 -1.75
N ASP A 174 -19.71 -10.76 -2.06
CA ASP A 174 -18.54 -10.99 -2.91
C ASP A 174 -18.63 -10.26 -4.26
N ILE A 175 -19.76 -10.41 -4.96
CA ILE A 175 -19.97 -9.82 -6.29
C ILE A 175 -19.97 -8.30 -6.19
N LEU A 176 -20.64 -7.75 -5.18
CA LEU A 176 -20.74 -6.31 -4.98
C LEU A 176 -19.37 -5.69 -4.65
N LEU A 177 -18.62 -6.29 -3.73
CA LEU A 177 -17.29 -5.82 -3.32
C LEU A 177 -16.28 -5.90 -4.47
N ILE A 178 -16.29 -7.00 -5.23
CA ILE A 178 -15.44 -7.14 -6.42
C ILE A 178 -15.78 -6.08 -7.45
N ARG A 179 -17.08 -5.83 -7.71
CA ARG A 179 -17.51 -4.79 -8.65
C ARG A 179 -17.07 -3.41 -8.19
N GLN A 180 -17.22 -3.09 -6.91
CA GLN A 180 -16.79 -1.82 -6.33
C GLN A 180 -15.28 -1.63 -6.48
N LYS A 181 -14.48 -2.61 -6.04
CA LYS A 181 -13.01 -2.57 -6.12
C LYS A 181 -12.53 -2.45 -7.57
N ARG A 182 -13.09 -3.26 -8.47
CA ARG A 182 -12.76 -3.21 -9.89
C ARG A 182 -13.07 -1.84 -10.48
N GLN A 183 -14.24 -1.27 -10.17
CA GLN A 183 -14.59 0.06 -10.68
C GLN A 183 -13.62 1.14 -10.19
N THR A 184 -13.21 1.11 -8.92
CA THR A 184 -12.21 2.05 -8.39
C THR A 184 -10.88 1.95 -9.13
N ILE A 185 -10.41 0.73 -9.39
CA ILE A 185 -9.14 0.51 -10.08
C ILE A 185 -9.23 0.90 -11.55
N LEU A 186 -10.33 0.56 -12.23
CA LEU A 186 -10.57 0.98 -13.61
C LEU A 186 -10.62 2.50 -13.74
N ASN A 187 -11.31 3.20 -12.84
CA ASN A 187 -11.35 4.67 -12.85
C ASN A 187 -9.95 5.29 -12.66
N ASN A 188 -9.11 4.68 -11.81
CA ASN A 188 -7.74 5.13 -11.62
C ASN A 188 -6.89 4.88 -12.88
N LEU A 189 -7.00 3.69 -13.48
CA LEU A 189 -6.29 3.34 -14.72
C LEU A 189 -6.77 4.16 -15.91
N SER A 190 -8.06 4.50 -16.01
CA SER A 190 -8.58 5.37 -17.07
C SER A 190 -8.03 6.78 -16.96
N ALA A 191 -7.92 7.32 -15.73
CA ALA A 191 -7.34 8.64 -15.51
C ALA A 191 -5.86 8.72 -15.92
N LEU A 192 -5.15 7.59 -15.84
CA LEU A 192 -3.75 7.46 -16.25
C LEU A 192 -3.58 7.03 -17.71
N GLY A 193 -4.67 6.78 -18.45
CA GLY A 193 -4.63 6.31 -19.83
C GLY A 193 -4.19 4.85 -20.01
N TRP A 194 -4.30 4.03 -18.96
CA TRP A 194 -3.91 2.61 -18.98
C TRP A 194 -5.06 1.66 -19.29
N GLN A 195 -6.32 2.08 -19.09
CA GLN A 195 -7.47 1.18 -19.25
C GLN A 195 -7.63 0.67 -20.69
N ASP A 196 -7.36 1.51 -21.68
CA ASP A 196 -7.61 1.22 -23.10
C ASP A 196 -6.39 0.63 -23.83
N LYS A 197 -5.26 0.44 -23.12
CA LYS A 197 -4.04 -0.13 -23.70
C LYS A 197 -4.22 -1.60 -24.03
N THR A 198 -3.49 -2.09 -25.03
CA THR A 198 -3.42 -3.53 -25.28
C THR A 198 -2.39 -4.21 -24.38
N MET A 199 -2.44 -5.54 -24.28
CA MET A 199 -1.45 -6.29 -23.51
C MET A 199 -0.03 -6.10 -24.07
N GLU A 200 0.11 -5.99 -25.39
CA GLU A 200 1.40 -5.75 -26.06
C GLU A 200 1.97 -4.38 -25.70
N GLU A 201 1.14 -3.34 -25.64
CA GLU A 201 1.55 -1.99 -25.23
C GLU A 201 2.00 -1.97 -23.77
N VAL A 202 1.25 -2.62 -22.88
CA VAL A 202 1.61 -2.75 -21.46
C VAL A 202 2.95 -3.48 -21.30
N CYS A 203 3.15 -4.59 -21.99
CA CYS A 203 4.42 -5.32 -22.00
C CYS A 203 5.57 -4.49 -22.56
N GLY A 204 5.32 -3.70 -23.61
CA GLY A 204 6.30 -2.79 -24.19
C GLY A 204 6.77 -1.72 -23.21
N GLU A 205 5.84 -1.09 -22.47
CA GLU A 205 6.20 -0.10 -21.44
C GLU A 205 6.98 -0.72 -20.27
N VAL A 206 6.59 -1.92 -19.82
CA VAL A 206 7.33 -2.66 -18.79
C VAL A 206 8.75 -2.97 -19.28
N TYR A 207 8.90 -3.42 -20.53
CA TYR A 207 10.21 -3.70 -21.12
C TYR A 207 11.11 -2.46 -21.13
N LEU A 208 10.59 -1.32 -21.61
CA LEU A 208 11.34 -0.05 -21.62
C LEU A 208 11.71 0.41 -20.21
N CYS A 209 10.82 0.22 -19.23
CA CYS A 209 11.12 0.52 -17.83
C CYS A 209 12.24 -0.38 -17.28
N CYS A 210 12.21 -1.68 -17.59
CA CYS A 210 13.26 -2.61 -17.17
C CYS A 210 14.60 -2.33 -17.84
N GLU A 211 14.60 -1.96 -19.13
CA GLU A 211 15.80 -1.56 -19.87
C GLU A 211 16.44 -0.32 -19.24
N ALA A 212 15.66 0.73 -18.99
CA ALA A 212 16.13 1.95 -18.32
C ALA A 212 16.67 1.70 -16.90
N LEU A 213 16.09 0.74 -16.17
CA LEU A 213 16.60 0.33 -14.86
C LEU A 213 17.88 -0.50 -14.96
N SER A 214 18.00 -1.36 -15.97
CA SER A 214 19.18 -2.21 -16.19
C SER A 214 20.41 -1.36 -16.50
N GLU A 215 20.29 -0.38 -17.40
CA GLU A 215 21.40 0.51 -17.76
C GLU A 215 22.03 1.17 -16.52
N ARG A 216 21.20 1.58 -15.55
CA ARG A 216 21.67 2.23 -14.32
C ARG A 216 22.22 1.28 -13.28
N LEU A 217 21.71 0.04 -13.22
CA LEU A 217 22.27 -0.98 -12.33
C LEU A 217 23.65 -1.44 -12.82
N ASP A 218 23.86 -1.46 -14.14
CA ASP A 218 25.14 -1.82 -14.74
C ASP A 218 26.22 -0.75 -14.57
N GLU A 219 25.85 0.54 -14.49
CA GLU A 219 26.79 1.65 -14.21
C GLU A 219 27.42 1.59 -12.80
N GLY A 220 26.90 0.75 -11.90
CA GLY A 220 27.34 0.62 -10.50
C GLY A 220 28.31 -0.53 -10.19
N CYS A 221 28.75 -1.32 -11.19
CA CYS A 221 29.74 -2.40 -11.05
C CYS A 221 31.04 -2.08 -11.82
#